data_AF-A0A2D3RAV6-F1
#
_entry.id   AF-A0A2D3RAV6-F1
#
_cell.length_a   1.000
_cell.length_b   1.000
_cell.length_c   1.000
_cell.angle_alpha   90.00
_cell.angle_beta   90.00
_cell.angle_gamma   90.00
#
_symmetry.space_group_name_H-M   'P 1'
#
loop_
_entity.id
_entity.type
_entity.pdbx_description
1 polymer ?
#
loop_
_entity_poly.entity_id
_entity_poly.type
_entity_poly.pdbx_seq_one_letter_code
_entity_poly.pdbx_strand_id
1 'polypeptide(L)'
;MNEEAHKFILEHFCEQRSLSPKAIPAGLTDMICAVTAPYFLMIECLDELDSDPTQGLLIKLVSRSYEAAAGSLALAAIGHLREAETLSRSVYESSVTTTYIVQENPAKRFAQFFQYYVRQEREQNRKWSNDVEAEPPTVRKDHEKRISQKNEAMDAYEKFIDLFVEHCGIDLETAKNWPGLIDRLTALGRRIDYRTVYAAMCSQSHHDAEDVLNHFFANSVVGADDIAERMEREANIFSIFMVLFGLQSFVEAMLAVCRHLKFPTVVAEGTNSLKRITDELHVIAPHLDTGEFPENWVKKGT
;
A
#
# COMPACT_ATOMS: atom_id res chain seq x y z
N MET A 1 11.92 -17.86 12.37
CA MET A 1 12.90 -17.89 11.25
C MET A 1 14.33 -18.06 11.78
N ASN A 2 15.12 -18.94 11.15
CA ASN A 2 16.54 -19.12 11.48
C ASN A 2 17.43 -18.10 10.73
N GLU A 3 18.71 -18.01 11.09
CA GLU A 3 19.65 -17.05 10.47
C GLU A 3 19.87 -17.28 8.98
N GLU A 4 19.83 -18.53 8.52
CA GLU A 4 20.03 -18.90 7.13
C GLU A 4 18.90 -18.37 6.23
N ALA A 5 17.65 -18.58 6.63
CA ALA A 5 16.49 -18.06 5.92
C ALA A 5 16.46 -16.53 5.93
N HIS A 6 16.83 -15.91 7.06
CA HIS A 6 16.95 -14.45 7.16
C HIS A 6 17.96 -13.89 6.16
N LYS A 7 19.15 -14.50 6.09
CA LYS A 7 20.19 -14.13 5.13
C LYS A 7 19.74 -14.33 3.69
N PHE A 8 19.15 -15.47 3.36
CA PHE A 8 18.63 -15.76 2.02
C PHE A 8 17.59 -14.73 1.57
N ILE A 9 16.62 -14.41 2.43
CA ILE A 9 15.56 -13.45 2.11
C ILE A 9 16.14 -12.05 1.85
N LEU A 10 17.06 -11.61 2.70
CA LEU A 10 17.73 -10.31 2.51
C LEU A 10 18.52 -10.28 1.20
N GLU A 11 19.34 -11.30 0.94
CA GLU A 11 20.15 -11.38 -0.28
C GLU A 11 19.27 -11.38 -1.54
N HIS A 12 18.21 -12.19 -1.55
CA HIS A 12 17.27 -12.23 -2.66
C HIS A 12 16.52 -10.91 -2.83
N PHE A 13 16.04 -10.30 -1.74
CA PHE A 13 15.37 -9.00 -1.79
C PHE A 13 16.28 -7.92 -2.40
N CYS A 14 17.54 -7.88 -1.96
CA CYS A 14 18.55 -6.95 -2.43
C CYS A 14 18.90 -7.16 -3.90
N GLU A 15 19.09 -8.42 -4.33
CA GLU A 15 19.39 -8.75 -5.73
C GLU A 15 18.30 -8.22 -6.67
N GLN A 16 17.02 -8.51 -6.36
CA GLN A 16 15.88 -8.07 -7.16
C GLN A 16 15.74 -6.54 -7.26
N ARG A 17 16.39 -5.79 -6.35
CA ARG A 17 16.27 -4.33 -6.23
C ARG A 17 17.60 -3.60 -6.45
N SER A 18 18.64 -4.33 -6.86
CA SER A 18 20.00 -3.78 -7.04
C SER A 18 20.53 -3.05 -5.79
N LEU A 19 20.25 -3.59 -4.60
CA LEU A 19 20.72 -3.06 -3.32
C LEU A 19 21.92 -3.87 -2.81
N SER A 20 22.74 -3.24 -1.95
CA SER A 20 23.80 -3.93 -1.21
C SER A 20 23.29 -4.33 0.18
N PRO A 21 23.26 -5.63 0.55
CA PRO A 21 22.83 -6.06 1.88
C PRO A 21 23.61 -5.38 3.02
N LYS A 22 24.90 -5.09 2.79
CA LYS A 22 25.78 -4.42 3.76
C LYS A 22 25.46 -2.94 3.97
N ALA A 23 24.66 -2.34 3.10
CA ALA A 23 24.25 -0.95 3.20
C ALA A 23 22.96 -0.77 4.02
N ILE A 24 22.23 -1.84 4.28
CA ILE A 24 20.92 -1.79 4.93
C ILE A 24 21.09 -1.82 6.46
N PRO A 25 20.49 -0.87 7.21
CA PRO A 25 20.48 -0.91 8.68
C PRO A 25 19.82 -2.19 9.22
N ALA A 26 20.15 -2.56 10.45
CA ALA A 26 19.64 -3.79 11.06
C ALA A 26 18.10 -3.76 11.22
N GLY A 27 17.54 -2.65 11.71
CA GLY A 27 16.10 -2.49 11.85
C GLY A 27 15.36 -2.64 10.52
N LEU A 28 15.91 -2.06 9.45
CA LEU A 28 15.32 -2.19 8.11
C LEU A 28 15.48 -3.62 7.54
N THR A 29 16.58 -4.29 7.85
CA THR A 29 16.79 -5.71 7.50
C THR A 29 15.71 -6.60 8.12
N ASP A 30 15.42 -6.38 9.41
CA ASP A 30 14.38 -7.12 10.12
C ASP A 30 12.99 -6.88 9.51
N MET A 31 12.70 -5.64 9.09
CA MET A 31 11.43 -5.29 8.44
C MET A 31 11.30 -5.90 7.04
N ILE A 32 12.37 -5.90 6.25
CA ILE A 32 12.41 -6.60 4.95
C ILE A 32 12.06 -8.07 5.16
N CYS A 33 12.71 -8.72 6.11
CA CYS A 33 12.47 -10.13 6.39
C CYS A 33 11.06 -10.40 6.93
N ALA A 34 10.56 -9.55 7.83
CA ALA A 34 9.21 -9.69 8.38
C ALA A 34 8.13 -9.59 7.29
N VAL A 35 8.33 -8.76 6.27
CA VAL A 35 7.36 -8.58 5.18
C VAL A 35 7.52 -9.68 4.12
N THR A 36 8.76 -10.00 3.72
CA THR A 36 9.04 -10.90 2.60
C THR A 36 8.87 -12.39 2.96
N ALA A 37 9.24 -12.81 4.17
CA ALA A 37 9.17 -14.23 4.55
C ALA A 37 7.76 -14.83 4.44
N PRO A 38 6.72 -14.27 5.08
CA PRO A 38 5.37 -14.80 4.94
C PRO A 38 4.81 -14.67 3.50
N TYR A 39 5.24 -13.65 2.75
CA TYR A 39 4.84 -13.52 1.34
C TYR A 39 5.42 -14.64 0.46
N PHE A 40 6.68 -15.02 0.65
CA PHE A 40 7.29 -16.15 -0.07
C PHE A 40 6.64 -17.48 0.29
N LEU A 41 6.36 -17.70 1.58
CA LEU A 41 5.60 -18.87 2.01
C LEU A 41 4.20 -18.92 1.36
N MET A 42 3.53 -17.77 1.20
CA MET A 42 2.25 -17.71 0.49
C MET A 42 2.38 -18.15 -0.97
N ILE A 43 3.46 -17.75 -1.65
CA ILE A 43 3.72 -18.18 -3.03
C ILE A 43 3.90 -19.70 -3.12
N GLU A 44 4.57 -20.31 -2.14
CA GLU A 44 4.76 -21.76 -2.08
C GLU A 44 3.44 -22.54 -1.87
N CYS A 45 2.45 -21.92 -1.23
CA CYS A 45 1.12 -22.51 -1.03
C CYS A 45 0.17 -22.36 -2.23
N LEU A 46 0.57 -21.74 -3.35
CA LEU A 46 -0.34 -21.47 -4.47
C LEU A 46 -0.83 -22.73 -5.20
N ASP A 47 -0.10 -23.84 -5.08
CA ASP A 47 -0.53 -25.14 -5.64
C ASP A 47 -1.72 -25.74 -4.86
N GLU A 48 -2.05 -25.20 -3.69
CA GLU A 48 -3.17 -25.64 -2.85
C GLU A 48 -4.50 -24.92 -3.20
N LEU A 49 -4.49 -23.98 -4.14
CA LEU A 49 -5.69 -23.25 -4.55
C LEU A 49 -6.71 -24.15 -5.24
N ASP A 50 -7.99 -23.88 -5.01
CA ASP A 50 -9.09 -24.58 -5.67
C ASP A 50 -9.56 -23.82 -6.93
N SER A 51 -10.70 -24.24 -7.49
CA SER A 51 -11.27 -23.63 -8.69
C SER A 51 -12.08 -22.35 -8.45
N ASP A 52 -12.15 -21.84 -7.22
CA ASP A 52 -12.83 -20.58 -6.90
C ASP A 52 -12.06 -19.39 -7.51
N PRO A 53 -12.67 -18.65 -8.46
CA PRO A 53 -11.99 -17.55 -9.14
C PRO A 53 -11.60 -16.40 -8.21
N THR A 54 -12.20 -16.30 -7.01
CA THR A 54 -11.88 -15.24 -6.06
C THR A 54 -10.52 -15.43 -5.39
N GLN A 55 -10.03 -16.67 -5.28
CA GLN A 55 -8.76 -16.95 -4.62
C GLN A 55 -7.58 -16.33 -5.39
N GLY A 56 -7.54 -16.52 -6.70
CA GLY A 56 -6.53 -15.90 -7.56
C GLY A 56 -6.59 -14.36 -7.54
N LEU A 57 -7.79 -13.79 -7.45
CA LEU A 57 -7.97 -12.34 -7.32
C LEU A 57 -7.44 -11.81 -5.99
N LEU A 58 -7.70 -12.51 -4.87
CA LEU A 58 -7.17 -12.15 -3.55
C LEU A 58 -5.64 -12.22 -3.54
N ILE A 59 -5.04 -13.28 -4.09
CA ILE A 59 -3.59 -13.41 -4.23
C ILE A 59 -3.02 -12.27 -5.07
N LYS A 60 -3.72 -11.85 -6.13
CA LYS A 60 -3.29 -10.72 -6.96
C LYS A 60 -3.29 -9.40 -6.19
N LEU A 61 -4.29 -9.16 -5.34
CA LEU A 61 -4.33 -7.98 -4.46
C LEU A 61 -3.15 -7.97 -3.46
N VAL A 62 -2.85 -9.12 -2.84
CA VAL A 62 -1.70 -9.26 -1.93
C VAL A 62 -0.40 -9.04 -2.69
N SER A 63 -0.22 -9.69 -3.84
CA SER A 63 1.01 -9.56 -4.66
C SER A 63 1.27 -8.12 -5.08
N ARG A 64 0.22 -7.40 -5.52
CA ARG A 64 0.37 -5.99 -5.91
C ARG A 64 0.67 -5.09 -4.72
N SER A 65 0.10 -5.40 -3.55
CA SER A 65 0.41 -4.70 -2.30
C SER A 65 1.84 -4.98 -1.84
N TYR A 66 2.34 -6.21 -2.01
CA TYR A 66 3.72 -6.58 -1.72
C TYR A 66 4.72 -5.83 -2.60
N GLU A 67 4.45 -5.70 -3.91
CA GLU A 67 5.30 -4.93 -4.81
C GLU A 67 5.47 -3.48 -4.32
N ALA A 68 4.38 -2.84 -3.88
CA ALA A 68 4.43 -1.51 -3.29
C ALA A 68 5.16 -1.50 -1.92
N ALA A 69 4.89 -2.47 -1.04
CA ALA A 69 5.55 -2.57 0.27
C ALA A 69 7.06 -2.75 0.12
N ALA A 70 7.47 -3.61 -0.80
CA ALA A 70 8.86 -3.87 -1.09
C ALA A 70 9.54 -2.70 -1.82
N GLY A 71 8.81 -1.93 -2.64
CA GLY A 71 9.30 -0.67 -3.19
C GLY A 71 9.51 0.39 -2.10
N SER A 72 8.60 0.47 -1.13
CA SER A 72 8.70 1.40 0.01
C SER A 72 9.93 1.08 0.87
N LEU A 73 10.15 -0.21 1.17
CA LEU A 73 11.36 -0.70 1.85
C LEU A 73 12.64 -0.42 1.05
N ALA A 74 12.61 -0.56 -0.27
CA ALA A 74 13.76 -0.28 -1.12
C ALA A 74 14.16 1.19 -1.08
N LEU A 75 13.18 2.10 -1.19
CA LEU A 75 13.37 3.54 -1.10
C LEU A 75 13.91 3.94 0.29
N ALA A 76 13.36 3.36 1.36
CA ALA A 76 13.87 3.56 2.70
C ALA A 76 15.34 3.11 2.84
N ALA A 77 15.72 2.00 2.21
CA ALA A 77 17.09 1.47 2.25
C ALA A 77 18.13 2.38 1.59
N ILE A 78 17.71 3.21 0.64
CA ILE A 78 18.57 4.19 -0.05
C ILE A 78 18.38 5.62 0.46
N GLY A 79 17.66 5.82 1.57
CA GLY A 79 17.47 7.12 2.22
C GLY A 79 16.38 8.01 1.61
N HIS A 80 15.61 7.51 0.63
CA HIS A 80 14.49 8.21 0.02
C HIS A 80 13.21 8.04 0.86
N LEU A 81 13.23 8.59 2.07
CA LEU A 81 12.19 8.34 3.08
C LEU A 81 10.83 8.95 2.71
N ARG A 82 10.79 10.08 2.00
CA ARG A 82 9.53 10.75 1.61
C ARG A 82 8.82 10.01 0.48
N GLU A 83 9.60 9.50 -0.46
CA GLU A 83 9.11 8.63 -1.53
C GLU A 83 8.66 7.28 -0.95
N ALA A 84 9.41 6.75 0.03
CA ALA A 84 9.02 5.53 0.74
C ALA A 84 7.67 5.69 1.46
N GLU A 85 7.46 6.82 2.13
CA GLU A 85 6.20 7.20 2.78
C GLU A 85 5.04 7.32 1.77
N THR A 86 5.27 8.00 0.64
CA THR A 86 4.25 8.11 -0.42
C THR A 86 3.80 6.73 -0.91
N LEU A 87 4.74 5.80 -1.06
CA LEU A 87 4.42 4.44 -1.47
C LEU A 87 3.74 3.64 -0.36
N SER A 88 4.09 3.87 0.92
CA SER A 88 3.45 3.19 2.06
C SER A 88 1.97 3.56 2.21
N ARG A 89 1.56 4.76 1.78
CA ARG A 89 0.14 5.10 1.63
C ARG A 89 -0.59 4.15 0.67
N SER A 90 -0.01 3.89 -0.50
CA SER A 90 -0.60 2.97 -1.49
C SER A 90 -0.71 1.55 -0.93
N VAL A 91 0.28 1.13 -0.13
CA VAL A 91 0.25 -0.14 0.60
C VAL A 91 -0.91 -0.16 1.59
N TYR A 92 -1.07 0.89 2.39
CA TYR A 92 -2.14 1.01 3.37
C TYR A 92 -3.53 0.95 2.72
N GLU A 93 -3.79 1.78 1.71
CA GLU A 93 -5.08 1.79 0.99
C GLU A 93 -5.40 0.44 0.33
N SER A 94 -4.39 -0.20 -0.26
CA SER A 94 -4.52 -1.53 -0.88
C SER A 94 -4.78 -2.61 0.18
N SER A 95 -4.15 -2.50 1.34
CA SER A 95 -4.34 -3.40 2.48
C SER A 95 -5.76 -3.29 3.05
N VAL A 96 -6.25 -2.07 3.28
CA VAL A 96 -7.64 -1.83 3.71
C VAL A 96 -8.63 -2.39 2.70
N THR A 97 -8.37 -2.18 1.41
CA THR A 97 -9.20 -2.73 0.33
C THR A 97 -9.24 -4.26 0.38
N THR A 98 -8.08 -4.89 0.50
CA THR A 98 -7.93 -6.35 0.52
C THR A 98 -8.63 -6.96 1.74
N THR A 99 -8.39 -6.42 2.93
CA THR A 99 -9.03 -6.87 4.17
C THR A 99 -10.55 -6.73 4.09
N TYR A 100 -11.04 -5.61 3.56
CA TYR A 100 -12.47 -5.37 3.39
C TYR A 100 -13.14 -6.37 2.42
N ILE A 101 -12.45 -6.74 1.35
CA ILE A 101 -12.96 -7.73 0.38
C ILE A 101 -13.06 -9.11 1.04
N VAL A 102 -12.01 -9.54 1.75
CA VAL A 102 -11.92 -10.91 2.26
C VAL A 102 -12.71 -11.16 3.54
N GLN A 103 -13.08 -10.11 4.30
CA GLN A 103 -13.79 -10.26 5.57
C GLN A 103 -15.22 -10.80 5.43
N GLU A 104 -15.86 -10.64 4.26
CA GLU A 104 -17.21 -11.11 4.02
C GLU A 104 -17.26 -12.10 2.85
N ASN A 105 -18.17 -11.91 1.89
CA ASN A 105 -18.24 -12.69 0.66
C ASN A 105 -17.31 -12.05 -0.39
N PRO A 106 -16.13 -12.62 -0.69
CA PRO A 106 -15.16 -12.00 -1.59
C PRO A 106 -15.72 -11.83 -2.99
N ALA A 107 -16.50 -12.79 -3.49
CA ALA A 107 -17.09 -12.72 -4.82
C ALA A 107 -18.01 -11.48 -4.95
N LYS A 108 -18.90 -11.28 -3.99
CA LYS A 108 -19.76 -10.10 -3.92
C LYS A 108 -18.95 -8.81 -3.82
N ARG A 109 -17.90 -8.78 -3.00
CA ARG A 109 -17.06 -7.60 -2.79
C ARG A 109 -16.22 -7.26 -4.03
N PHE A 110 -15.72 -8.26 -4.75
CA PHE A 110 -15.07 -8.07 -6.05
C PHE A 110 -16.03 -7.51 -7.09
N ALA A 111 -17.25 -8.06 -7.19
CA ALA A 111 -18.26 -7.52 -8.10
C ALA A 111 -18.55 -6.04 -7.81
N GLN A 112 -18.76 -5.67 -6.54
CA GLN A 112 -18.91 -4.27 -6.11
C GLN A 112 -17.71 -3.40 -6.51
N PHE A 113 -16.50 -3.89 -6.25
CA PHE A 113 -15.25 -3.18 -6.54
C PHE A 113 -15.07 -2.92 -8.05
N PHE A 114 -15.28 -3.94 -8.88
CA PHE A 114 -15.14 -3.83 -10.33
C PHE A 114 -16.24 -2.97 -10.96
N GLN A 115 -17.49 -3.11 -10.53
CA GLN A 115 -18.59 -2.25 -11.00
C GLN A 115 -18.36 -0.78 -10.63
N TYR A 116 -17.84 -0.53 -9.43
CA TYR A 116 -17.46 0.82 -9.02
C TYR A 116 -16.37 1.40 -9.92
N TYR A 117 -15.31 0.63 -10.20
CA TYR A 117 -14.24 1.06 -11.10
C TYR A 117 -14.79 1.46 -12.48
N VAL A 118 -15.55 0.59 -13.14
CA VAL A 118 -16.12 0.86 -14.46
C VAL A 118 -16.99 2.12 -14.43
N ARG A 119 -17.84 2.29 -13.41
CA ARG A 119 -18.70 3.48 -13.28
C ARG A 119 -17.88 4.77 -13.16
N GLN A 120 -16.80 4.77 -12.36
CA GLN A 120 -15.93 5.94 -12.24
C GLN A 120 -15.23 6.25 -13.57
N GLU A 121 -14.72 5.25 -14.27
CA GLU A 121 -14.05 5.43 -15.56
C GLU A 121 -15.01 5.96 -16.63
N ARG A 122 -16.26 5.46 -16.69
CA ARG A 122 -17.27 6.00 -17.61
C ARG A 122 -17.62 7.45 -17.32
N GLU A 123 -17.77 7.80 -16.04
CA GLU A 123 -18.02 9.19 -15.65
C GLU A 123 -16.84 10.10 -16.00
N GLN A 124 -15.61 9.61 -15.81
CA GLN A 124 -14.41 10.34 -16.21
C GLN A 124 -14.31 10.51 -17.73
N ASN A 125 -14.60 9.47 -18.51
CA ASN A 125 -14.65 9.54 -19.97
C ASN A 125 -15.72 10.52 -20.45
N ARG A 126 -16.88 10.57 -19.79
CA ARG A 126 -17.95 11.53 -20.09
C ARG A 126 -17.50 12.97 -19.85
N LYS A 127 -16.87 13.24 -18.70
CA LYS A 127 -16.31 14.57 -18.39
C LYS A 127 -15.25 14.96 -19.42
N TRP A 128 -14.33 14.05 -19.71
CA TRP A 128 -13.26 14.30 -20.67
C TRP A 128 -13.79 14.56 -22.07
N SER A 129 -14.82 13.84 -22.50
CA SER A 129 -15.50 14.09 -23.77
C SER A 129 -16.05 15.51 -23.86
N ASN A 130 -16.66 16.01 -22.78
CA ASN A 130 -17.18 17.38 -22.73
C ASN A 130 -16.06 18.43 -22.78
N ASP A 131 -14.96 18.21 -22.07
CA ASP A 131 -13.84 19.16 -22.02
C ASP A 131 -13.15 19.30 -23.40
N VAL A 132 -13.07 18.19 -24.13
CA VAL A 132 -12.41 18.12 -25.44
C VAL A 132 -13.21 18.82 -26.55
N GLU A 133 -14.50 19.12 -26.35
CA GLU A 133 -15.31 19.88 -27.30
C GLU A 133 -14.83 21.32 -27.51
N ALA A 134 -14.05 21.88 -26.58
CA ALA A 134 -13.47 23.22 -26.71
C ALA A 134 -12.12 23.22 -27.46
N GLU A 135 -11.53 22.05 -27.69
CA GLU A 135 -10.16 21.92 -28.24
C GLU A 135 -10.11 22.05 -29.77
N PRO A 136 -8.95 22.43 -30.35
CA PRO A 136 -8.74 22.45 -31.79
C PRO A 136 -9.03 21.08 -32.45
N PRO A 137 -9.50 21.03 -33.71
CA PRO A 137 -9.94 19.79 -34.35
C PRO A 137 -8.92 18.65 -34.37
N THR A 138 -7.63 18.98 -34.49
CA THR A 138 -6.54 17.99 -34.51
C THR A 138 -6.31 17.35 -33.14
N VAL A 139 -6.39 18.14 -32.07
CA VAL A 139 -6.30 17.69 -30.67
C VAL A 139 -7.55 16.88 -30.34
N ARG A 140 -8.73 17.44 -30.63
CA ARG A 140 -10.03 16.79 -30.41
C ARG A 140 -10.09 15.38 -30.96
N LYS A 141 -9.70 15.18 -32.22
CA LYS A 141 -9.75 13.87 -32.87
C LYS A 141 -8.87 12.82 -32.19
N ASP A 142 -7.68 13.18 -31.67
CA ASP A 142 -6.82 12.23 -30.95
C ASP A 142 -7.45 11.82 -29.61
N HIS A 143 -7.99 12.80 -28.88
CA HIS A 143 -8.65 12.56 -27.60
C HIS A 143 -9.93 11.74 -27.75
N GLU A 144 -10.80 12.06 -28.72
CA GLU A 144 -12.01 11.29 -29.04
C GLU A 144 -11.68 9.82 -29.34
N LYS A 145 -10.61 9.57 -30.11
CA LYS A 145 -10.15 8.21 -30.38
C LYS A 145 -9.76 7.46 -29.09
N ARG A 146 -8.99 8.09 -28.20
CA ARG A 146 -8.58 7.49 -26.92
C ARG A 146 -9.77 7.23 -26.00
N ILE A 147 -10.72 8.16 -25.95
CA ILE A 147 -11.98 8.01 -25.19
C ILE A 147 -12.79 6.83 -25.75
N SER A 148 -12.93 6.71 -27.08
CA SER A 148 -13.60 5.57 -27.71
C SER A 148 -12.94 4.24 -27.35
N GLN A 149 -11.62 4.14 -27.48
CA GLN A 149 -10.86 2.93 -27.12
C GLN A 149 -11.02 2.57 -25.64
N LYS A 150 -11.03 3.56 -24.76
CA LYS A 150 -11.25 3.34 -23.33
C LYS A 150 -12.68 2.87 -23.06
N ASN A 151 -13.69 3.42 -23.74
CA ASN A 151 -15.07 2.95 -23.63
C ASN A 151 -15.23 1.51 -24.12
N GLU A 152 -14.61 1.13 -25.23
CA GLU A 152 -14.60 -0.25 -25.72
C GLU A 152 -13.99 -1.22 -24.68
N ALA A 153 -12.92 -0.80 -24.00
CA ALA A 153 -12.34 -1.56 -22.90
C ALA A 153 -13.31 -1.68 -21.70
N MET A 154 -14.04 -0.60 -21.38
CA MET A 154 -15.06 -0.64 -20.32
C MET A 154 -16.21 -1.59 -20.68
N ASP A 155 -16.67 -1.60 -21.94
CA ASP A 155 -17.69 -2.56 -22.42
C ASP A 155 -17.23 -4.01 -22.24
N ALA A 156 -15.94 -4.29 -22.48
CA ALA A 156 -15.37 -5.63 -22.25
C ALA A 156 -15.31 -5.98 -20.75
N TYR A 157 -14.96 -5.03 -19.89
CA TYR A 157 -14.95 -5.24 -18.45
C TYR A 157 -16.36 -5.45 -17.88
N GLU A 158 -17.37 -4.72 -18.34
CA GLU A 158 -18.76 -4.95 -17.93
C GLU A 158 -19.22 -6.36 -18.27
N LYS A 159 -18.99 -6.81 -19.51
CA LYS A 159 -19.31 -8.20 -19.91
C LYS A 159 -18.60 -9.23 -19.05
N PHE A 160 -17.33 -9.00 -18.72
CA PHE A 160 -16.59 -9.88 -17.81
C PHE A 160 -17.21 -9.89 -16.40
N ILE A 161 -17.58 -8.73 -15.87
CA ILE A 161 -18.22 -8.60 -14.56
C ILE A 161 -19.56 -9.35 -14.55
N ASP A 162 -20.36 -9.22 -15.60
CA ASP A 162 -21.64 -9.93 -15.72
C ASP A 162 -21.44 -11.45 -15.68
N LEU A 163 -20.47 -11.97 -16.46
CA LEU A 163 -20.10 -13.38 -16.45
C LEU A 163 -19.58 -13.84 -15.08
N PHE A 164 -18.77 -13.01 -14.41
CA PHE A 164 -18.23 -13.31 -13.09
C PHE A 164 -19.35 -13.39 -12.03
N VAL A 165 -20.29 -12.44 -12.06
CA VAL A 165 -21.46 -12.41 -11.17
C VAL A 165 -22.33 -13.63 -11.40
N GLU A 166 -22.63 -13.97 -12.67
CA GLU A 166 -23.40 -15.16 -13.03
C GLU A 166 -22.72 -16.43 -12.52
N HIS A 167 -21.42 -16.58 -12.79
CA HIS A 167 -20.62 -17.72 -12.37
C HIS A 167 -20.60 -17.89 -10.84
N CYS A 168 -20.49 -16.78 -10.10
CA CYS A 168 -20.46 -16.79 -8.64
C CYS A 168 -21.86 -16.82 -7.99
N GLY A 169 -22.94 -16.80 -8.79
CA GLY A 169 -24.33 -16.80 -8.29
C GLY A 169 -24.68 -15.58 -7.43
N ILE A 170 -24.14 -14.39 -7.76
CA ILE A 170 -24.33 -13.17 -6.98
C ILE A 170 -25.60 -12.43 -7.42
N ASP A 171 -26.41 -11.98 -6.45
CA ASP A 171 -27.51 -11.05 -6.72
C ASP A 171 -26.98 -9.61 -6.93
N LEU A 172 -27.08 -9.14 -8.18
CA LEU A 172 -26.64 -7.83 -8.66
C LEU A 172 -27.26 -6.65 -7.93
N GLU A 173 -28.51 -6.77 -7.45
CA GLU A 173 -29.17 -5.67 -6.74
C GLU A 173 -28.43 -5.31 -5.44
N THR A 174 -27.73 -6.29 -4.84
CA THR A 174 -26.95 -6.08 -3.62
C THR A 174 -25.49 -5.63 -3.87
N ALA A 175 -25.08 -5.49 -5.14
CA ALA A 175 -23.71 -5.16 -5.55
C ALA A 175 -23.50 -3.68 -5.92
N LYS A 176 -24.52 -2.82 -5.83
CA LYS A 176 -24.47 -1.48 -6.45
C LYS A 176 -23.54 -0.44 -5.78
N ASN A 177 -23.15 -0.63 -4.51
CA ASN A 177 -22.44 0.40 -3.73
C ASN A 177 -21.11 -0.11 -3.16
N TRP A 178 -20.01 0.30 -3.79
CA TRP A 178 -18.68 0.23 -3.18
C TRP A 178 -18.47 1.43 -2.24
N PRO A 179 -18.18 1.20 -0.96
CA PRO A 179 -17.98 2.27 0.02
C PRO A 179 -16.66 3.02 -0.18
N GLY A 180 -16.64 4.28 0.27
CA GLY A 180 -15.42 5.07 0.36
C GLY A 180 -14.42 4.50 1.37
N LEU A 181 -13.19 5.03 1.41
CA LEU A 181 -12.15 4.54 2.32
C LEU A 181 -12.55 4.64 3.80
N ILE A 182 -13.13 5.77 4.24
CA ILE A 182 -13.57 5.98 5.63
C ILE A 182 -14.60 4.93 6.05
N ASP A 183 -15.56 4.64 5.16
CA ASP A 183 -16.62 3.68 5.43
C ASP A 183 -16.07 2.26 5.54
N ARG A 184 -15.11 1.91 4.67
CA ARG A 184 -14.38 0.62 4.77
C ARG A 184 -13.62 0.53 6.09
N LEU A 185 -12.84 1.56 6.43
CA LEU A 185 -12.14 1.61 7.73
C LEU A 185 -13.10 1.51 8.91
N THR A 186 -14.27 2.14 8.81
CA THR A 186 -15.30 2.06 9.85
C THR A 186 -15.84 0.64 9.98
N ALA A 187 -16.12 -0.04 8.87
CA ALA A 187 -16.53 -1.45 8.86
C ALA A 187 -15.44 -2.39 9.41
N LEU A 188 -14.17 -2.04 9.22
CA LEU A 188 -13.03 -2.77 9.79
C LEU A 188 -12.75 -2.43 11.27
N GLY A 189 -13.51 -1.51 11.89
CA GLY A 189 -13.25 -1.05 13.26
C GLY A 189 -12.03 -0.12 13.41
N ARG A 190 -11.49 0.39 12.29
CA ARG A 190 -10.26 1.19 12.18
C ARG A 190 -10.53 2.65 11.83
N ARG A 191 -11.68 3.19 12.25
CA ARG A 191 -12.06 4.57 11.95
C ARG A 191 -11.06 5.61 12.49
N ILE A 192 -10.41 5.30 13.62
CA ILE A 192 -9.43 6.20 14.25
C ILE A 192 -8.22 6.38 13.33
N ASP A 193 -7.72 5.30 12.74
CA ASP A 193 -6.56 5.29 11.83
C ASP A 193 -6.73 6.25 10.66
N TYR A 194 -7.98 6.46 10.20
CA TYR A 194 -8.26 7.46 9.17
C TYR A 194 -7.82 8.87 9.59
N ARG A 195 -8.09 9.25 10.84
CA ARG A 195 -7.84 10.58 11.36
C ARG A 195 -6.42 10.76 11.87
N THR A 196 -5.81 9.70 12.39
CA THR A 196 -4.52 9.78 13.07
C THR A 196 -3.34 9.48 12.15
N VAL A 197 -3.52 8.60 11.17
CA VAL A 197 -2.42 8.13 10.31
C VAL A 197 -2.68 8.46 8.84
N TYR A 198 -3.83 8.04 8.32
CA TYR A 198 -4.13 8.21 6.90
C TYR A 198 -4.21 9.69 6.48
N ALA A 199 -4.78 10.55 7.33
CA ALA A 199 -4.86 11.98 7.04
C ALA A 199 -3.47 12.60 6.82
N ALA A 200 -2.48 12.21 7.64
CA ALA A 200 -1.10 12.64 7.49
C ALA A 200 -0.47 12.05 6.22
N MET A 201 -0.60 10.73 5.98
CA MET A 201 -0.13 10.11 4.73
C MET A 201 -0.71 10.79 3.48
N CYS A 202 -1.97 11.23 3.56
CA CYS A 202 -2.67 11.86 2.46
C CYS A 202 -2.16 13.28 2.18
N SER A 203 -1.91 14.08 3.22
CA SER A 203 -1.43 15.45 3.06
C SER A 203 -0.01 15.47 2.47
N GLN A 204 0.86 14.58 2.95
CA GLN A 204 2.27 14.45 2.55
C GLN A 204 2.48 13.96 1.11
N SER A 205 1.50 13.26 0.52
CA SER A 205 1.56 12.84 -0.89
C SER A 205 1.32 13.99 -1.89
N HIS A 206 0.85 15.13 -1.38
CA HIS A 206 0.67 16.36 -2.13
C HIS A 206 1.70 17.37 -1.61
N HIS A 207 2.07 18.38 -2.41
CA HIS A 207 2.91 19.47 -1.90
C HIS A 207 2.12 20.24 -0.81
N ASP A 208 2.21 19.76 0.43
CA ASP A 208 1.47 20.30 1.54
C ASP A 208 1.94 21.74 1.81
N ALA A 209 0.99 22.65 1.89
CA ALA A 209 1.28 24.05 2.17
C ALA A 209 1.91 24.20 3.56
N GLU A 210 1.54 23.34 4.51
CA GLU A 210 2.11 23.35 5.86
C GLU A 210 3.61 23.03 5.84
N ASP A 211 4.04 22.01 5.10
CA ASP A 211 5.46 21.64 4.99
C ASP A 211 6.28 22.73 4.30
N VAL A 212 5.76 23.33 3.23
CA VAL A 212 6.43 24.44 2.54
C VAL A 212 6.58 25.65 3.46
N LEU A 213 5.54 25.99 4.23
CA LEU A 213 5.59 27.07 5.21
C LEU A 213 6.58 26.76 6.33
N ASN A 214 6.53 25.56 6.89
CA ASN A 214 7.42 25.08 7.94
C ASN A 214 8.88 25.15 7.51
N HIS A 215 9.19 24.63 6.31
CA HIS A 215 10.52 24.73 5.74
C HIS A 215 10.95 26.19 5.54
N PHE A 216 10.07 27.04 4.99
CA PHE A 216 10.36 28.46 4.81
C PHE A 216 10.67 29.15 6.14
N PHE A 217 9.85 28.93 7.17
CA PHE A 217 10.06 29.52 8.49
C PHE A 217 11.37 29.05 9.14
N ALA A 218 11.63 27.73 9.13
CA ALA A 218 12.84 27.17 9.72
C ALA A 218 14.11 27.74 9.10
N ASN A 219 14.11 27.96 7.78
CA ASN A 219 15.27 28.46 7.04
C ASN A 219 15.36 29.99 6.95
N SER A 220 14.31 30.73 7.35
CA SER A 220 14.28 32.20 7.26
C SER A 220 14.70 32.90 8.56
N VAL A 221 14.85 32.17 9.66
CA VAL A 221 15.25 32.73 10.95
C VAL A 221 16.78 32.71 11.07
N VAL A 222 17.40 33.89 11.10
CA VAL A 222 18.86 34.02 11.25
C VAL A 222 19.31 33.44 12.60
N GLY A 223 20.26 32.50 12.57
CA GLY A 223 20.84 31.87 13.76
C GLY A 223 20.03 30.69 14.31
N ALA A 224 19.16 30.09 13.49
CA ALA A 224 18.29 28.97 13.86
C ALA A 224 18.57 27.68 13.07
N ASP A 225 19.82 27.45 12.64
CA ASP A 225 20.22 26.26 11.86
C ASP A 225 19.80 24.95 12.55
N ASP A 226 19.87 24.91 13.89
CA ASP A 226 19.42 23.78 14.72
C ASP A 226 17.92 23.45 14.56
N ILE A 227 17.08 24.44 14.23
CA ILE A 227 15.63 24.25 14.05
C ILE A 227 15.35 23.52 12.74
N ALA A 228 15.99 23.95 11.65
CA ALA A 228 15.82 23.31 10.34
C ALA A 228 16.29 21.85 10.37
N GLU A 229 17.47 21.59 10.95
CA GLU A 229 17.98 20.21 11.11
C GLU A 229 17.06 19.35 11.98
N ARG A 230 16.53 19.91 13.07
CA ARG A 230 15.60 19.18 13.94
C ARG A 230 14.31 18.82 13.20
N MET A 231 13.73 19.76 12.45
CA MET A 231 12.50 19.53 11.69
C MET A 231 12.71 18.47 10.60
N GLU A 232 13.85 18.50 9.91
CA GLU A 232 14.20 17.45 8.94
C GLU A 232 14.29 16.07 9.60
N ARG A 233 14.93 15.99 10.77
CA ARG A 233 15.03 14.74 11.54
C ARG A 233 13.67 14.21 12.01
N GLU A 234 12.83 15.08 12.59
CA GLU A 234 11.46 14.73 13.02
C GLU A 234 10.62 14.20 11.85
N ALA A 235 10.75 14.82 10.69
CA ALA A 235 9.96 14.44 9.55
C ALA A 235 10.49 13.15 8.89
N ASN A 236 11.81 12.88 8.93
CA ASN A 236 12.36 11.60 8.51
C ASN A 236 11.94 10.43 9.42
N ILE A 237 11.94 10.61 10.75
CA ILE A 237 11.46 9.56 11.67
C ILE A 237 9.95 9.30 11.49
N PHE A 238 9.18 10.36 11.22
CA PHE A 238 7.77 10.25 10.89
C PHE A 238 7.52 9.45 9.60
N SER A 239 8.33 9.68 8.55
CA SER A 239 8.26 8.87 7.33
C SER A 239 8.53 7.38 7.61
N ILE A 240 9.50 7.04 8.47
CA ILE A 240 9.74 5.64 8.88
C ILE A 240 8.51 5.08 9.60
N PHE A 241 7.93 5.83 10.55
CA PHE A 241 6.72 5.42 11.23
C PHE A 241 5.58 5.12 10.25
N MET A 242 5.39 5.97 9.24
CA MET A 242 4.39 5.76 8.18
C MET A 242 4.69 4.55 7.31
N VAL A 243 5.96 4.28 6.99
CA VAL A 243 6.37 3.05 6.30
C VAL A 243 5.99 1.84 7.14
N LEU A 244 6.39 1.78 8.41
CA LEU A 244 6.10 0.67 9.30
C LEU A 244 4.59 0.43 9.46
N PHE A 245 3.79 1.49 9.56
CA PHE A 245 2.33 1.36 9.65
C PHE A 245 1.71 0.78 8.36
N GLY A 246 2.23 1.18 7.20
CA GLY A 246 1.87 0.58 5.90
C GLY A 246 2.23 -0.91 5.84
N LEU A 247 3.43 -1.29 6.29
CA LEU A 247 3.88 -2.68 6.34
C LEU A 247 3.05 -3.53 7.31
N GLN A 248 2.70 -2.98 8.49
CA GLN A 248 1.82 -3.63 9.46
C GLN A 248 0.49 -3.97 8.80
N SER A 249 -0.12 -2.98 8.14
CA SER A 249 -1.41 -3.14 7.46
C SER A 249 -1.34 -4.14 6.31
N PHE A 250 -0.22 -4.19 5.58
CA PHE A 250 0.02 -5.21 4.54
C PHE A 250 0.04 -6.62 5.12
N VAL A 251 0.81 -6.85 6.19
CA VAL A 251 0.90 -8.17 6.82
C VAL A 251 -0.45 -8.58 7.39
N GLU A 252 -1.22 -7.67 7.98
CA GLU A 252 -2.60 -7.92 8.44
C GLU A 252 -3.53 -8.34 7.30
N ALA A 253 -3.48 -7.64 6.17
CA ALA A 253 -4.32 -7.94 5.01
C ALA A 253 -3.97 -9.31 4.40
N MET A 254 -2.67 -9.59 4.24
CA MET A 254 -2.19 -10.90 3.80
C MET A 254 -2.60 -12.00 4.76
N LEU A 255 -2.52 -11.78 6.08
CA LEU A 255 -3.00 -12.74 7.08
C LEU A 255 -4.50 -12.99 6.95
N ALA A 256 -5.31 -11.96 6.70
CA ALA A 256 -6.74 -12.11 6.48
C ALA A 256 -7.02 -13.00 5.26
N VAL A 257 -6.29 -12.77 4.15
CA VAL A 257 -6.36 -13.62 2.94
C VAL A 257 -5.91 -15.04 3.22
N CYS A 258 -4.75 -15.24 3.84
CA CYS A 258 -4.21 -16.57 4.10
C CYS A 258 -5.05 -17.37 5.10
N ARG A 259 -5.75 -16.71 6.04
CA ARG A 259 -6.75 -17.37 6.90
C ARG A 259 -7.96 -17.82 6.10
N HIS A 260 -8.44 -16.98 5.17
CA HIS A 260 -9.54 -17.33 4.28
C HIS A 260 -9.18 -18.52 3.37
N LEU A 261 -7.96 -18.52 2.82
CA LEU A 261 -7.42 -19.60 1.97
C LEU A 261 -6.92 -20.82 2.76
N LYS A 262 -6.89 -20.76 4.10
CA LYS A 262 -6.44 -21.83 4.99
C LYS A 262 -4.97 -22.23 4.78
N PHE A 263 -4.06 -21.25 4.71
CA PHE A 263 -2.60 -21.47 4.68
C PHE A 263 -2.00 -21.35 6.09
N PRO A 264 -2.00 -22.40 6.94
CA PRO A 264 -1.67 -22.28 8.36
C PRO A 264 -0.20 -21.91 8.62
N THR A 265 0.73 -22.37 7.77
CA THR A 265 2.17 -22.05 7.85
C THR A 265 2.41 -20.56 7.62
N VAL A 266 1.77 -19.99 6.60
CA VAL A 266 1.81 -18.55 6.30
C VAL A 266 1.19 -17.74 7.44
N VAL A 267 0.07 -18.20 7.99
CA VAL A 267 -0.59 -17.53 9.12
C VAL A 267 0.30 -17.50 10.36
N ALA A 268 1.01 -18.60 10.65
CA ALA A 268 1.94 -18.67 11.77
C ALA A 268 3.12 -17.70 11.59
N GLU A 269 3.80 -17.73 10.44
CA GLU A 269 4.92 -16.82 10.19
C GLU A 269 4.47 -15.35 10.11
N GLY A 270 3.38 -15.06 9.41
CA GLY A 270 2.84 -13.71 9.31
C GLY A 270 2.43 -13.13 10.66
N THR A 271 1.95 -13.96 11.61
CA THR A 271 1.67 -13.51 12.98
C THR A 271 2.95 -13.11 13.72
N ASN A 272 4.04 -13.86 13.54
CA ASN A 272 5.35 -13.49 14.09
C ASN A 272 5.87 -12.20 13.45
N SER A 273 5.74 -12.05 12.13
CA SER A 273 6.09 -10.84 11.40
C SER A 273 5.31 -9.61 11.88
N LEU A 274 3.99 -9.77 12.07
CA LEU A 274 3.13 -8.69 12.56
C LEU A 274 3.57 -8.23 13.96
N LYS A 275 3.92 -9.19 14.84
CA LYS A 275 4.46 -8.86 16.16
C LYS A 275 5.76 -8.05 16.03
N ARG A 276 6.71 -8.48 15.19
CA ARG A 276 7.99 -7.77 14.99
C ARG A 276 7.79 -6.33 14.50
N ILE A 277 6.94 -6.13 13.50
CA ILE A 277 6.63 -4.79 12.98
C ILE A 277 5.97 -3.94 14.06
N THR A 278 5.07 -4.53 14.85
CA THR A 278 4.40 -3.86 15.97
C THR A 278 5.40 -3.47 17.06
N ASP A 279 6.31 -4.35 17.42
CA ASP A 279 7.37 -4.07 18.39
C ASP A 279 8.26 -2.91 17.89
N GLU A 280 8.59 -2.89 16.59
CA GLU A 280 9.38 -1.82 15.97
C GLU A 280 8.63 -0.47 15.94
N LEU A 281 7.33 -0.47 15.69
CA LEU A 281 6.49 0.74 15.82
C LEU A 281 6.55 1.33 17.24
N HIS A 282 6.54 0.48 18.27
CA HIS A 282 6.69 0.94 19.66
C HIS A 282 8.09 1.47 19.96
N VAL A 283 9.12 0.97 19.28
CA VAL A 283 10.48 1.53 19.37
C VAL A 283 10.54 2.91 18.72
N ILE A 284 9.90 3.11 17.56
CA ILE A 284 9.94 4.37 16.81
C ILE A 284 9.06 5.46 17.43
N ALA A 285 7.89 5.10 17.96
CA ALA A 285 6.89 6.08 18.41
C ALA A 285 7.39 7.13 19.42
N PRO A 286 8.19 6.79 20.45
CA PRO A 286 8.74 7.78 21.40
C PRO A 286 9.70 8.79 20.76
N HIS A 287 10.24 8.49 19.57
CA HIS A 287 11.21 9.35 18.91
C HIS A 287 10.59 10.39 17.98
N LEU A 288 9.29 10.30 17.70
CA LEU A 288 8.58 11.22 16.78
C LEU A 288 8.75 12.69 17.18
N ASP A 289 8.75 12.99 18.49
CA ASP A 289 8.88 14.36 19.01
C ASP A 289 10.34 14.85 19.14
N THR A 290 11.31 13.93 19.01
CA THR A 290 12.74 14.20 19.23
C THR A 290 13.53 14.27 17.92
N GLY A 291 13.05 13.57 16.87
CA GLY A 291 13.79 13.35 15.63
C GLY A 291 15.02 12.43 15.77
N GLU A 292 15.26 11.84 16.94
CA GLU A 292 16.37 10.92 17.14
C GLU A 292 16.05 9.56 16.52
N PHE A 293 16.97 9.00 15.72
CA PHE A 293 16.78 7.66 15.19
C PHE A 293 17.21 6.61 16.22
N PRO A 294 16.44 5.53 16.41
CA PRO A 294 16.91 4.38 17.16
C PRO A 294 18.21 3.80 16.57
N GLU A 295 19.10 3.28 17.43
CA GLU A 295 20.42 2.79 17.01
C GLU A 295 20.37 1.74 15.89
N ASN A 296 19.31 0.93 15.82
CA ASN A 296 19.13 -0.11 14.80
C ASN A 296 18.74 0.45 13.42
N TRP A 297 18.28 1.70 13.33
CA TRP A 297 17.95 2.38 12.07
C TRP A 297 19.07 3.25 11.52
N VAL A 298 20.08 3.55 12.34
CA VAL A 298 21.27 4.28 11.91
C VAL A 298 22.36 3.28 11.54
N LYS A 299 22.94 3.41 10.36
CA LYS A 299 24.15 2.65 10.02
C LYS A 299 25.28 3.13 10.93
N LYS A 300 25.79 2.26 11.80
CA LYS A 300 27.03 2.54 12.55
C LYS A 300 28.12 2.87 11.53
N GLY A 301 28.66 4.10 11.62
CA GLY A 301 29.67 4.59 10.69
C GLY A 301 30.80 3.56 10.52
N THR A 302 31.09 3.21 9.27
CA THR A 302 32.30 2.49 8.87
C THR A 302 33.50 3.41 8.89
#